data_AF-A0A7J3QGE6-F1
#
_entry.id   AF-A0A7J3QGE6-F1
#
_cell.length_a   1.000
_cell.length_b   1.000
_cell.length_c   1.000
_cell.angle_alpha   90.00
_cell.angle_beta   90.00
_cell.angle_gamma   90.00
#
_symmetry.space_group_name_H-M   'P 1'
#
loop_
_entity.id
_entity.type
_entity.pdbx_description
1 polymer ?
#
loop_
_entity_poly.entity_id
_entity_poly.type
_entity_poly.pdbx_seq_one_letter_code
_entity_poly.pdbx_strand_id
1 'polypeptide(L)'
;MLLVSYVPDIVFMFEVHQPYRLREDMIFHIIRNSFKSLNGKLLYNALFDEDLNKAIFNRVASKCYIPSTKILINVNKELRKNSKLFKFSFSISGIFIEQ
;
A
#
# COMPACT_ATOMS: atom_id res chain seq x y z
N MET A 1 17.54 4.41 -46.19
CA MET A 1 16.47 3.56 -45.64
C MET A 1 16.74 3.38 -44.15
N LEU A 2 16.10 4.18 -43.30
CA LEU A 2 16.24 4.05 -41.84
C LEU A 2 15.25 2.99 -41.37
N LEU A 3 15.76 1.84 -40.93
CA LEU A 3 14.97 0.82 -40.24
C LEU A 3 14.58 1.40 -38.88
N VAL A 4 13.38 1.97 -38.80
CA VAL A 4 12.76 2.28 -37.51
C VAL A 4 12.33 0.96 -36.90
N SER A 5 13.19 0.42 -36.02
CA SER A 5 12.81 -0.72 -35.19
C SER A 5 11.73 -0.25 -34.20
N TYR A 6 10.54 -0.85 -34.29
CA TYR A 6 9.45 -0.57 -33.37
C TYR A 6 9.77 -1.25 -32.03
N VAL A 7 10.13 -0.46 -31.03
CA VAL A 7 10.28 -0.95 -29.66
C VAL A 7 8.95 -0.70 -28.94
N PRO A 8 8.30 -1.73 -28.37
CA PRO A 8 7.06 -1.53 -27.65
C PRO A 8 7.28 -0.66 -26.41
N ASP A 9 6.35 0.24 -26.15
CA ASP A 9 6.31 0.97 -24.88
C ASP A 9 5.94 0.02 -23.74
N ILE A 10 6.73 0.04 -22.66
CA ILE A 10 6.48 -0.75 -21.45
C ILE A 10 6.06 0.20 -20.33
N VAL A 11 4.89 -0.05 -19.75
CA VAL A 11 4.35 0.74 -18.62
C VAL A 11 4.44 -0.07 -17.33
N PHE A 12 5.15 0.46 -16.35
CA PHE A 12 5.17 -0.06 -14.99
C PHE A 12 4.15 0.71 -14.13
N MET A 13 3.11 0.00 -13.67
CA MET A 13 2.08 0.53 -12.79
C MET A 13 2.07 -0.28 -11.49
N PHE A 14 2.28 0.39 -10.36
CA PHE A 14 2.34 -0.25 -9.05
C PHE A 14 1.11 0.15 -8.23
N GLU A 15 0.26 -0.82 -7.92
CA GLU A 15 -0.86 -0.62 -7.02
C GLU A 15 -0.44 -0.91 -5.57
N VAL A 16 -0.63 0.09 -4.71
CA VAL A 16 -0.26 0.05 -3.30
C VAL A 16 -1.54 0.11 -2.47
N HIS A 17 -1.94 -1.07 -2.02
CA HIS A 17 -3.13 -1.27 -1.21
C HIS A 17 -2.81 -2.13 0.01
N GLN A 18 -3.29 -1.67 1.18
CA GLN A 18 -3.23 -2.41 2.43
C GLN A 18 -4.54 -2.16 3.17
N PRO A 19 -5.44 -3.13 3.32
CA PRO A 19 -6.72 -2.91 4.01
C PRO A 19 -6.57 -2.93 5.55
N TYR A 20 -7.55 -2.44 6.29
CA TYR A 20 -7.64 -2.73 7.72
C TYR A 20 -7.99 -4.21 7.95
N ARG A 21 -7.41 -4.80 8.98
CA ARG A 21 -7.63 -6.18 9.43
C ARG A 21 -8.76 -6.18 10.42
N LEU A 22 -9.72 -7.05 10.14
CA LEU A 22 -10.81 -7.33 11.05
C LEU A 22 -10.30 -8.12 12.24
N ARG A 23 -10.88 -7.85 13.40
CA ARG A 23 -10.68 -8.66 14.59
C ARG A 23 -11.36 -10.01 14.42
N GLU A 24 -10.67 -11.08 14.82
CA GLU A 24 -11.27 -12.42 14.85
C GLU A 24 -12.42 -12.49 15.88
N ASP A 25 -12.32 -11.75 16.97
CA ASP A 25 -13.30 -11.69 18.06
C ASP A 25 -14.29 -10.51 17.93
N MET A 26 -14.42 -9.93 16.74
CA MET A 26 -15.29 -8.79 16.46
C MET A 26 -16.72 -8.96 17.01
N ILE A 27 -17.33 -10.12 16.79
CA ILE A 27 -18.72 -10.39 17.21
C ILE A 27 -18.86 -10.26 18.72
N PHE A 28 -17.91 -10.81 19.49
CA PHE A 28 -17.89 -10.69 20.94
C PHE A 28 -17.75 -9.22 21.39
N HIS A 29 -16.90 -8.45 20.71
CA HIS A 29 -16.72 -7.03 20.98
C HIS A 29 -17.96 -6.19 20.67
N ILE A 30 -18.66 -6.48 19.56
CA ILE A 30 -19.91 -5.82 19.21
C ILE A 30 -20.97 -6.12 20.27
N ILE A 31 -21.20 -7.40 20.60
CA ILE A 31 -22.21 -7.81 21.59
C ILE A 31 -21.93 -7.18 22.96
N ARG A 32 -20.67 -7.21 23.43
CA ARG A 32 -20.28 -6.61 24.71
C ARG A 32 -20.53 -5.10 24.76
N ASN A 33 -20.40 -4.42 23.64
CA ASN A 33 -20.61 -2.97 23.54
C ASN A 33 -22.02 -2.58 23.06
N SER A 34 -22.88 -3.55 22.74
CA SER A 34 -24.25 -3.31 22.25
C SER A 34 -25.14 -2.62 23.28
N PHE A 35 -24.80 -2.74 24.57
CA PHE A 35 -25.47 -2.04 25.67
C PHE A 35 -24.99 -0.58 25.86
N LYS A 36 -23.98 -0.13 25.11
CA LYS A 36 -23.51 1.26 25.10
C LYS A 36 -24.02 1.94 23.82
N SER A 37 -24.28 3.24 23.89
CA SER A 37 -24.53 4.02 22.67
C SER A 37 -23.31 3.93 21.75
N LEU A 38 -23.45 3.16 20.67
CA LEU A 38 -22.38 2.94 19.71
C LEU A 38 -22.15 4.23 18.92
N ASN A 39 -21.04 4.90 19.21
CA ASN A 39 -20.50 5.94 18.34
C ASN A 39 -19.46 5.33 17.38
N GLY A 40 -19.09 6.08 16.35
CA GLY A 40 -18.18 5.60 15.31
C GLY A 40 -16.86 5.02 15.84
N LYS A 41 -16.30 5.60 16.92
CA LYS A 41 -15.04 5.14 17.52
C LYS A 41 -15.19 3.78 18.22
N LEU A 42 -16.29 3.57 18.95
CA LEU A 42 -16.55 2.28 19.59
C LEU A 42 -16.76 1.18 18.55
N LEU A 43 -17.47 1.49 17.46
CA LEU A 43 -17.67 0.55 16.37
C LEU A 43 -16.33 0.21 15.70
N TYR A 44 -15.52 1.22 15.38
CA TYR A 44 -14.18 1.02 14.81
C TYR A 44 -13.31 0.06 15.64
N ASN A 45 -13.19 0.31 16.95
CA ASN A 45 -12.39 -0.52 17.85
C ASN A 45 -12.94 -1.95 18.05
N ALA A 46 -14.25 -2.14 17.81
CA ALA A 46 -14.86 -3.46 17.82
C ALA A 46 -14.60 -4.23 16.52
N LEU A 47 -14.47 -3.51 15.39
CA LEU A 47 -14.28 -4.08 14.06
C LEU A 47 -12.82 -4.41 13.77
N PHE A 48 -11.88 -3.51 14.08
CA PHE A 48 -10.50 -3.58 13.57
C PHE A 48 -9.46 -3.83 14.65
N ASP A 49 -8.45 -4.61 14.29
CA ASP A 49 -7.30 -4.92 15.14
C ASP A 49 -6.16 -3.94 14.85
N GLU A 50 -6.07 -2.87 15.63
CA GLU A 50 -5.04 -1.83 15.45
C GLU A 50 -3.61 -2.36 15.60
N ASP A 51 -3.38 -3.27 16.54
CA ASP A 51 -2.04 -3.80 16.79
C ASP A 51 -1.61 -4.71 15.64
N LEU A 52 -2.51 -5.57 15.16
CA LEU A 52 -2.27 -6.41 13.99
C LEU A 52 -2.10 -5.57 12.72
N ASN A 53 -2.92 -4.53 12.54
CA ASN A 53 -2.81 -3.58 11.43
C ASN A 53 -1.42 -2.98 11.39
N LYS A 54 -0.99 -2.38 12.49
CA LYS A 54 0.33 -1.76 12.60
C LYS A 54 1.46 -2.76 12.40
N ALA A 55 1.37 -3.95 13.00
CA ALA A 55 2.39 -4.98 12.86
C ALA A 55 2.54 -5.44 11.40
N ILE A 56 1.43 -5.71 10.70
CA ILE A 56 1.44 -6.14 9.31
C ILE A 56 1.89 -4.98 8.40
N PHE A 57 1.36 -3.77 8.59
CA PHE A 57 1.74 -2.60 7.80
C PHE A 57 3.26 -2.38 7.85
N ASN A 58 3.85 -2.33 9.05
CA ASN A 58 5.29 -2.16 9.23
C ASN A 58 6.11 -3.30 8.60
N ARG A 59 5.61 -4.54 8.73
CA ARG A 59 6.25 -5.71 8.11
C ARG A 59 6.23 -5.63 6.59
N VAL A 60 5.11 -5.24 5.98
CA VAL A 60 5.01 -5.11 4.52
C VAL A 60 5.79 -3.89 4.03
N ALA A 61 5.77 -2.77 4.76
CA ALA A 61 6.56 -1.59 4.43
C ALA A 61 8.06 -1.89 4.40
N SER A 62 8.58 -2.57 5.42
CA SER A 62 10.00 -2.95 5.49
C SER A 62 10.41 -3.97 4.43
N LYS A 63 9.52 -4.88 4.05
CA LYS A 63 9.83 -5.95 3.08
C LYS A 63 9.50 -5.63 1.63
N CYS A 64 8.56 -4.71 1.36
CA CYS A 64 8.02 -4.46 0.02
C CYS A 64 8.04 -2.99 -0.36
N TYR A 65 7.27 -2.13 0.32
CA TYR A 65 7.05 -0.75 -0.17
C TYR A 65 8.36 0.06 -0.23
N ILE A 66 9.13 0.03 0.86
CA ILE A 66 10.40 0.75 0.96
C ILE A 66 11.46 0.17 0.02
N PRO A 67 11.78 -1.15 0.05
CA PRO A 67 12.82 -1.70 -0.82
C PRO A 67 12.47 -1.57 -2.31
N SER A 68 11.23 -1.84 -2.72
CA SER A 68 10.82 -1.72 -4.12
C SER A 68 10.94 -0.28 -4.62
N THR A 69 10.47 0.69 -3.84
CA THR A 69 10.59 2.11 -4.21
C THR A 69 12.05 2.54 -4.30
N LYS A 70 12.93 2.07 -3.41
CA LYS A 70 14.38 2.33 -3.49
C LYS A 70 14.99 1.78 -4.78
N ILE A 71 14.60 0.57 -5.21
CA ILE A 71 15.08 -0.01 -6.47
C ILE A 71 14.68 0.89 -7.65
N LEU A 72 13.41 1.31 -7.73
CA LEU A 72 12.92 2.17 -8.80
C LEU A 72 13.66 3.51 -8.85
N ILE A 73 13.90 4.13 -7.70
CA ILE A 73 14.67 5.37 -7.58
C ILE A 73 16.11 5.15 -8.04
N ASN A 74 16.77 4.08 -7.59
CA ASN A 74 18.16 3.78 -7.94
C ASN A 74 18.32 3.52 -9.44
N VAL A 75 17.44 2.71 -10.03
CA VAL A 75 17.42 2.45 -11.48
C VAL A 75 17.26 3.75 -12.25
N ASN A 76 16.34 4.63 -11.84
CA ASN A 76 16.16 5.91 -12.51
C ASN A 76 17.39 6.83 -12.37
N LYS A 77 18.04 6.84 -11.20
CA LYS A 77 19.29 7.59 -10.99
C LYS A 77 20.42 7.10 -11.90
N GLU A 78 20.61 5.78 -12.02
CA GLU A 78 21.64 5.21 -12.88
C GLU A 78 21.38 5.49 -14.37
N LEU A 79 20.14 5.38 -14.82
CA LEU A 79 19.78 5.65 -16.22
C LEU A 79 19.94 7.13 -16.60
N ARG A 80 19.67 8.04 -15.66
CA ARG A 80 19.85 9.49 -15.87
C ARG A 80 21.31 9.88 -16.14
N LYS A 81 22.29 9.13 -15.65
CA LYS A 81 23.72 9.34 -15.98
C LYS A 81 24.00 9.20 -17.48
N ASN A 82 23.18 8.44 -18.19
CA ASN A 82 23.27 8.19 -19.63
C ASN A 82 22.17 8.93 -20.42
N SER A 83 21.61 10.01 -19.87
CA SER A 83 20.52 10.78 -20.48
C SER A 83 19.25 9.96 -20.80
N LYS A 84 19.05 8.84 -20.10
CA LYS A 84 17.84 8.00 -20.21
C LYS A 84 16.92 8.23 -19.00
N LEU A 85 15.61 8.20 -19.24
CA LEU A 85 14.60 8.34 -18.20
C LEU A 85 13.83 7.03 -18.03
N PHE A 86 13.70 6.56 -16.79
CA PHE A 86 12.80 5.46 -16.46
C PHE A 86 11.52 6.01 -15.83
N LYS A 87 10.37 5.69 -16.43
CA LYS A 87 9.05 6.15 -15.99
C LYS A 87 8.29 4.98 -15.35
N PHE A 88 7.65 5.25 -14.23
CA PHE A 88 6.76 4.32 -13.53
C PHE A 88 5.66 5.13 -12.84
N SER A 89 4.54 4.49 -12.55
CA SER A 89 3.38 5.09 -11.89
C SER A 89 3.02 4.31 -10.62
N PHE A 90 2.51 5.03 -9.63
CA PHE A 90 1.93 4.45 -8.42
C PHE A 90 0.44 4.79 -8.34
N SER A 91 -0.38 3.78 -8.03
CA SER A 91 -1.76 3.94 -7.60
C SER A 91 -1.80 3.62 -6.11
N ILE A 92 -2.05 4.61 -5.26
CA ILE A 92 -2.06 4.44 -3.80
C ILE A 92 -3.50 4.57 -3.32
N SER A 93 -4.03 3.51 -2.70
CA SER A 93 -5.40 3.54 -2.19
C SER A 93 -5.56 4.51 -1.02
N GLY A 94 -6.71 5.17 -0.88
CA GLY A 94 -6.97 6.09 0.23
C GLY A 94 -6.82 5.41 1.60
N ILE A 95 -7.29 4.17 1.72
CA ILE A 95 -7.17 3.39 2.96
C ILE A 95 -5.71 3.13 3.36
N PHE A 96 -4.79 3.06 2.39
CA PHE A 96 -3.36 2.92 2.66
C PHE A 96 -2.77 4.20 3.25
N ILE A 97 -3.25 5.36 2.81
CA ILE A 97 -2.78 6.67 3.28
C ILE A 97 -3.29 6.98 4.70
N GLU A 98 -4.46 6.44 5.06
CA GLU A 98 -5.09 6.66 6.37
C GLU A 98 -4.47 5.85 7.51
N GLN A 99 -3.69 4.80 7.21
CA GLN A 99 -2.99 3.93 8.18
C GLN A 99 -1.60 4.44 8.52
#